data_AF-A0A3C0CTZ6-F1
#
_entry.id   AF-A0A3C0CTZ6-F1
#
_cell.length_a   1.000
_cell.length_b   1.000
_cell.length_c   1.000
_cell.angle_alpha   90.00
_cell.angle_beta   90.00
_cell.angle_gamma   90.00
#
_symmetry.space_group_name_H-M   'P 1'
#
loop_
_entity.id
_entity.type
_entity.pdbx_description
1 polymer ?
#
loop_
_entity_poly.entity_id
_entity_poly.type
_entity_poly.pdbx_seq_one_letter_code
_entity_poly.pdbx_strand_id
1 'polypeptide(L)'
;MGAAAYVHIPFCQRKCLYCDFNSYPGMEELFLPYAEALKQEVRAAARSFNTEIATVFFGGGTPTLLPPKLISSVLEEIRAC
;
A
#
# COMPACT_ATOMS: atom_id res chain seq x y z
N MET A 1 -21.16 -9.40 3.92
CA MET A 1 -20.50 -8.20 3.36
C MET A 1 -19.06 -8.27 3.78
N GLY A 2 -18.12 -8.34 2.83
CA GLY A 2 -16.69 -8.37 3.14
C GLY A 2 -16.16 -7.00 3.51
N ALA A 3 -15.01 -6.96 4.16
CA ALA A 3 -14.33 -5.72 4.52
C ALA A 3 -13.60 -5.12 3.32
N ALA A 4 -13.16 -3.86 3.46
CA ALA A 4 -12.32 -3.19 2.49
C ALA A 4 -10.98 -2.79 3.13
N ALA A 5 -9.89 -2.97 2.38
CA ALA A 5 -8.56 -2.46 2.74
C ALA A 5 -8.23 -1.22 1.92
N TYR A 6 -7.74 -0.18 2.58
CA TYR A 6 -7.08 0.94 1.92
C TYR A 6 -5.57 0.84 2.17
N VAL A 7 -4.80 0.77 1.08
CA VAL A 7 -3.34 0.76 1.12
C VAL A 7 -2.85 2.12 0.64
N HIS A 8 -2.28 2.88 1.56
CA HIS A 8 -1.63 4.13 1.23
C HIS A 8 -0.29 3.86 0.54
N ILE A 9 0.05 4.60 -0.52
CA ILE A 9 1.33 4.58 -1.20
C ILE A 9 1.87 6.01 -1.18
N PRO A 10 2.88 6.33 -0.37
CA PRO A 10 3.28 7.70 -0.10
C PRO A 10 4.28 8.25 -1.14
N PHE A 11 4.53 7.56 -2.24
CA PHE A 11 5.56 7.96 -3.20
C PHE A 11 4.97 8.74 -4.37
N CYS A 12 5.69 9.74 -4.85
CA CYS A 12 5.34 10.46 -6.08
C CYS A 12 6.60 10.78 -6.89
N GLN A 13 6.45 11.05 -8.19
CA GLN A 13 7.61 11.47 -9.00
C GLN A 13 8.04 12.91 -8.66
N ARG A 14 7.07 13.76 -8.31
CA ARG A 14 7.28 15.15 -7.88
C ARG A 14 6.13 15.59 -6.98
N LYS A 15 6.39 16.55 -6.09
CA LYS A 15 5.33 17.20 -5.31
C LYS A 15 4.67 18.30 -6.15
N CYS A 16 3.40 18.13 -6.51
CA CYS A 16 2.63 19.19 -7.17
C CYS A 16 2.35 20.32 -6.19
N LEU A 17 2.31 21.57 -6.68
CA LEU A 17 2.09 22.77 -5.84
C LEU A 17 0.75 22.76 -5.09
N TYR A 18 -0.25 22.05 -5.61
CA TYR A 18 -1.58 21.92 -5.02
C TYR A 18 -1.76 20.65 -4.19
N CYS A 19 -0.76 19.76 -4.12
CA CYS A 19 -0.92 18.43 -3.54
C CYS A 19 -0.83 18.47 -2.01
N ASP A 20 -1.95 18.15 -1.35
CA ASP A 20 -2.06 18.02 0.12
C ASP A 20 -1.93 16.56 0.62
N PHE A 21 -1.94 15.57 -0.27
CA PHE A 21 -1.72 14.18 0.10
C PHE A 21 -0.40 14.01 0.84
N ASN A 22 -0.38 13.07 1.79
CA ASN A 22 0.87 12.62 2.39
C ASN A 22 1.71 11.89 1.33
N SER A 23 2.66 12.59 0.71
CA SER A 23 3.42 12.07 -0.41
C SER A 23 4.81 12.68 -0.49
N TYR A 24 5.80 11.88 -0.87
CA TYR A 24 7.20 12.21 -0.89
C TYR A 24 7.82 11.88 -2.26
N PRO A 25 8.48 12.84 -2.91
CA PRO A 25 9.23 12.59 -4.14
C PRO A 25 10.65 12.11 -3.88
N GLY A 26 11.23 11.35 -4.82
CA GLY A 26 12.64 10.96 -4.81
C GLY A 26 13.02 9.97 -3.70
N MET A 27 12.14 9.00 -3.41
CA MET A 27 12.32 7.97 -2.38
C MET A 27 12.22 6.55 -2.97
N GLU A 28 12.65 6.36 -4.23
CA GLU A 28 12.60 5.08 -4.95
C GLU A 28 13.34 3.96 -4.20
N GLU A 29 14.40 4.29 -3.46
CA GLU A 29 15.15 3.36 -2.61
C GLU A 29 14.31 2.74 -1.49
N LEU A 30 13.23 3.41 -1.09
CA LEU A 30 12.32 2.95 -0.05
C LEU A 30 11.20 2.06 -0.56
N PHE A 31 11.04 1.86 -1.88
CA PHE A 31 9.91 1.09 -2.41
C PHE A 31 9.86 -0.35 -1.89
N LEU A 32 11.00 -1.06 -1.93
CA LEU A 32 11.09 -2.43 -1.43
C LEU A 32 10.96 -2.48 0.11
N PRO A 33 11.72 -1.69 0.89
CA PRO A 33 11.54 -1.62 2.35
C PRO A 33 10.09 -1.31 2.76
N TYR A 34 9.42 -0.42 2.05
CA TYR A 34 8.03 -0.05 2.30
C TYR A 34 7.07 -1.20 2.03
N ALA A 35 7.21 -1.90 0.89
CA ALA A 35 6.38 -3.06 0.59
C ALA A 35 6.57 -4.19 1.61
N GLU A 36 7.79 -4.41 2.11
CA GLU A 36 8.04 -5.37 3.19
C GLU A 36 7.42 -4.94 4.51
N ALA A 37 7.49 -3.65 4.86
CA ALA A 37 6.83 -3.11 6.05
C ALA A 37 5.30 -3.25 5.96
N LEU A 38 4.70 -2.94 4.80
CA LEU A 38 3.26 -3.12 4.56
C LEU A 38 2.83 -4.58 4.78
N LYS A 39 3.60 -5.56 4.28
CA LYS A 39 3.27 -6.98 4.52
C LYS A 39 3.32 -7.34 6.00
N GLN A 40 4.26 -6.78 6.76
CA GLN A 40 4.30 -6.99 8.21
C GLN A 40 3.07 -6.38 8.90
N GLU A 41 2.65 -5.20 8.48
CA GLU A 41 1.43 -4.54 8.98
C GLU A 41 0.18 -5.37 8.67
N VAL A 42 0.04 -5.86 7.44
CA VAL A 42 -1.06 -6.75 7.02
C VAL A 42 -1.13 -7.99 7.91
N ARG A 43 0.00 -8.68 8.13
CA ARG A 43 0.06 -9.85 9.03
C ARG A 43 -0.32 -9.52 10.48
N ALA A 44 0.06 -8.34 10.94
CA ALA A 44 -0.29 -7.89 12.30
C ALA A 44 -1.79 -7.60 12.40
N ALA A 45 -2.36 -6.90 11.43
CA ALA A 45 -3.78 -6.57 11.36
C ALA A 45 -4.67 -7.81 11.25
N ALA A 46 -4.26 -8.81 10.44
CA ALA A 46 -4.98 -10.06 10.25
C ALA A 46 -5.24 -10.82 11.57
N ARG A 47 -4.33 -10.71 12.56
CA ARG A 47 -4.52 -11.34 13.88
C ARG A 47 -5.74 -10.82 14.64
N SER A 48 -6.20 -9.62 14.31
CA SER A 48 -7.34 -8.96 14.96
C SER A 48 -8.55 -8.86 14.04
N PHE A 49 -8.46 -9.35 12.80
CA PHE A 49 -9.47 -9.15 11.77
C PHE A 49 -9.90 -10.49 11.18
N ASN A 50 -11.11 -10.95 11.54
CA ASN A 50 -11.61 -12.28 11.16
C ASN A 50 -12.65 -12.22 10.03
N THR A 51 -12.55 -11.22 9.15
CA THR A 51 -13.48 -11.00 8.04
C THR A 51 -12.72 -10.92 6.73
N GLU A 52 -13.21 -11.62 5.71
CA GLU A 52 -12.64 -11.59 4.36
C GLU A 52 -12.60 -10.16 3.80
N ILE A 53 -11.47 -9.79 3.18
CA ILE A 53 -11.31 -8.52 2.48
C ILE A 53 -11.81 -8.67 1.04
N ALA A 54 -12.99 -8.14 0.76
CA ALA A 54 -13.63 -8.21 -0.55
C ALA A 54 -13.18 -7.10 -1.51
N THR A 55 -12.57 -6.03 -1.01
CA THR A 55 -12.16 -4.90 -1.84
C THR A 55 -10.85 -4.30 -1.35
N VAL A 56 -9.95 -3.97 -2.27
CA VAL A 56 -8.68 -3.31 -1.97
C VAL A 56 -8.58 -2.02 -2.78
N PHE A 57 -8.28 -0.92 -2.11
CA PHE A 57 -8.06 0.39 -2.71
C PHE A 57 -6.62 0.82 -2.50
N PHE A 58 -5.91 1.16 -3.59
CA PHE A 58 -4.59 1.79 -3.50
C PHE A 58 -4.73 3.29 -3.76
N GLY A 59 -4.19 4.11 -2.86
CA GLY A 59 -4.21 5.57 -3.00
C GLY A 59 -2.99 6.22 -2.37
N GLY A 60 -3.00 7.56 -2.24
CA GLY A 60 -1.89 8.33 -1.68
C GLY A 60 -1.21 9.20 -2.73
N GLY A 61 0.11 9.15 -2.82
CA GLY A 61 0.87 9.84 -3.85
C GLY A 61 0.57 9.31 -5.25
N THR A 62 1.31 8.30 -5.69
CA THR A 62 1.18 7.74 -7.04
C THR A 62 1.38 6.22 -6.95
N PRO A 63 0.32 5.44 -6.67
CA PRO A 63 0.42 3.98 -6.54
C PRO A 63 1.13 3.31 -7.72
N THR A 64 0.91 3.81 -8.93
CA THR A 64 1.52 3.30 -10.17
C THR A 64 3.02 3.52 -10.29
N LEU A 65 3.64 4.26 -9.36
CA LEU A 65 5.10 4.44 -9.31
C LEU A 65 5.80 3.21 -8.70
N LEU A 66 5.11 2.44 -7.85
CA LEU A 66 5.65 1.18 -7.36
C LEU A 66 5.76 0.17 -8.51
N PRO A 67 6.86 -0.60 -8.58
CA PRO A 67 6.96 -1.74 -9.46
C PRO A 67 5.77 -2.69 -9.27
N PRO A 68 5.13 -3.18 -10.35
CA PRO A 68 3.96 -4.07 -10.25
C PRO A 68 4.20 -5.29 -9.37
N LYS A 69 5.43 -5.85 -9.37
CA LYS A 69 5.81 -6.98 -8.51
C LYS A 69 5.66 -6.70 -7.01
N LEU A 70 5.90 -5.46 -6.56
CA LEU A 70 5.72 -5.08 -5.16
C LEU A 70 4.24 -4.91 -4.80
N ILE A 71 3.44 -4.37 -5.72
CA ILE A 71 1.98 -4.27 -5.53
C ILE A 71 1.38 -5.67 -5.46
N SER A 72 1.76 -6.57 -6.38
CA SER A 72 1.32 -7.97 -6.39
C SER A 72 1.68 -8.69 -5.09
N SER A 73 2.90 -8.51 -4.56
CA SER A 73 3.29 -9.20 -3.32
C SER A 73 2.53 -8.71 -2.09
N VAL A 74 2.15 -7.42 -2.04
CA VAL A 74 1.27 -6.89 -0.99
C VAL A 74 -0.14 -7.44 -1.14
N LEU A 75 -0.67 -7.52 -2.36
CA LEU A 75 -2.00 -8.12 -2.62
C LEU A 75 -2.06 -9.60 -2.26
N GLU A 76 -1.00 -10.35 -2.53
CA GLU A 76 -0.89 -11.76 -2.14
C GLU A 76 -0.92 -11.92 -0.62
N GLU A 77 -0.23 -11.05 0.11
CA GLU A 77 -0.27 -11.04 1.58
C GLU A 77 -1.66 -10.71 2.11
N ILE A 78 -2.33 -9.69 1.55
CA ILE A 78 -3.70 -9.30 1.91
C ILE A 78 -4.67 -10.46 1.67
N ARG A 79 -4.52 -11.19 0.56
CA ARG A 79 -5.37 -12.33 0.20
C ARG A 79 -5.15 -13.55 1.10
N ALA A 80 -3.95 -13.70 1.65
CA ALA A 80 -3.60 -14.83 2.52
C ALA A 80 -4.11 -14.67 3.96
N CYS A 81 -4.56 -13.47 4.33
CA CYS A 81 -5.15 -13.12 5.61
C CYS A 81 -6.67 -13.39 5.60
#